data_AF-A0A7V4JK41-F1
#
_entry.id   AF-A0A7V4JK41-F1
#
_cell.length_a   1.000
_cell.length_b   1.000
_cell.length_c   1.000
_cell.angle_alpha   90.00
_cell.angle_beta   90.00
_cell.angle_gamma   90.00
#
_symmetry.space_group_name_H-M   'P 1'
#
loop_
_entity.id
_entity.type
_entity.pdbx_description
1 polymer ?
#
loop_
_entity_poly.entity_id
_entity_poly.type
_entity_poly.pdbx_seq_one_letter_code
_entity_poly.pdbx_strand_id
1 'polypeptide(L)'
;MMRLIYLNDGLSSVFHSQVAALLNWYQQQGWFSEVILITAYNHQEEREKIQLQISAKIPVLFFRLAPNYPFFNFVNIMRLRRCLSRVNPAEENTIIHIRGEMLALYYAGTGNKYFFPARTLVD
;
A
#
# COMPACT_ATOMS: atom_id res chain seq x y z
N MET A 1 -16.50 10.78 6.28
CA MET A 1 -16.38 9.38 5.84
C MET A 1 -14.91 8.99 5.89
N MET A 2 -14.60 7.71 6.11
CA MET A 2 -13.20 7.26 6.28
C MET A 2 -12.56 6.93 4.94
N ARG A 3 -11.25 7.10 4.85
CA ARG A 3 -10.42 6.75 3.70
C ARG A 3 -9.48 5.61 4.07
N LEU A 4 -9.18 4.72 3.13
CA LEU A 4 -8.23 3.62 3.32
C LEU A 4 -7.05 3.75 2.36
N ILE A 5 -5.84 3.75 2.90
CA ILE A 5 -4.60 3.52 2.15
C ILE A 5 -4.09 2.12 2.53
N TYR A 6 -4.13 1.20 1.57
CA TYR A 6 -3.65 -0.16 1.74
C TYR A 6 -2.24 -0.29 1.14
N LEU A 7 -1.26 -0.68 1.95
CA LEU A 7 0.11 -0.94 1.53
C LEU A 7 0.32 -2.45 1.39
N ASN A 8 0.88 -2.89 0.26
CA ASN A 8 1.18 -4.28 0.00
C ASN A 8 2.57 -4.46 -0.63
N ASP A 9 3.25 -5.55 -0.30
CA ASP A 9 4.64 -5.83 -0.67
C ASP A 9 4.82 -6.41 -2.08
N GLY A 10 3.71 -6.58 -2.82
CA GLY A 10 3.69 -6.96 -4.23
C GLY A 10 2.81 -8.18 -4.52
N LEU A 11 3.02 -8.78 -5.68
CA LEU A 11 2.25 -9.95 -6.08
C LEU A 11 2.75 -11.19 -5.34
N SER A 12 2.00 -11.63 -4.32
CA SER A 12 2.22 -12.89 -3.61
C SER A 12 1.20 -13.96 -4.02
N SER A 13 1.43 -15.21 -3.63
CA SER A 13 0.51 -16.34 -3.90
C SER A 13 -0.89 -16.12 -3.31
N VAL A 14 -1.00 -15.29 -2.27
CA VAL A 14 -2.25 -14.97 -1.57
C VAL A 14 -2.83 -13.60 -1.95
N PHE A 15 -2.16 -12.84 -2.83
CA PHE A 15 -2.58 -11.50 -3.21
C PHE A 15 -4.01 -11.48 -3.76
N HIS A 16 -4.33 -12.41 -4.66
CA HIS A 16 -5.65 -12.48 -5.26
C HIS A 16 -6.75 -12.74 -4.22
N SER A 17 -6.56 -13.77 -3.39
CA SER A 17 -7.58 -14.23 -2.44
C SER A 17 -7.72 -13.36 -1.21
N GLN A 18 -6.68 -12.63 -0.81
CA GLN A 18 -6.70 -11.86 0.43
C GLN A 18 -6.63 -10.34 0.23
N VAL A 19 -5.85 -9.85 -0.73
CA VAL A 19 -5.70 -8.40 -0.94
C VAL A 19 -6.72 -7.90 -1.95
N ALA A 20 -6.74 -8.48 -3.16
CA ALA A 20 -7.64 -8.01 -4.20
C ALA A 20 -9.11 -8.21 -3.85
N ALA A 21 -9.47 -9.40 -3.34
CA ALA A 21 -10.83 -9.69 -2.88
C ALA A 21 -11.30 -8.72 -1.78
N LEU A 22 -10.43 -8.45 -0.78
CA LEU A 22 -10.75 -7.56 0.34
C LEU A 22 -10.97 -6.11 -0.11
N LEU A 23 -10.07 -5.58 -0.93
CA LEU A 23 -10.17 -4.18 -1.40
C LEU A 23 -11.37 -3.97 -2.30
N ASN A 24 -11.67 -4.93 -3.18
CA ASN A 24 -12.86 -4.90 -4.02
C ASN A 24 -14.13 -4.97 -3.16
N TRP A 25 -14.14 -5.80 -2.11
CA TRP A 25 -15.26 -5.88 -1.19
C TRP A 25 -15.46 -4.56 -0.42
N TYR A 26 -14.40 -3.96 0.14
CA TYR A 26 -14.49 -2.65 0.80
C TYR A 26 -15.03 -1.55 -0.12
N GLN A 27 -14.59 -1.54 -1.38
CA GLN A 27 -15.08 -0.59 -2.37
C GLN A 27 -16.58 -0.79 -2.66
N GLN A 28 -17.05 -2.04 -2.73
CA GLN A 28 -18.46 -2.37 -2.99
C GLN A 28 -19.37 -2.03 -1.81
N GLN A 29 -18.93 -2.25 -0.57
CA GLN A 29 -19.73 -1.97 0.62
C GLN A 29 -19.82 -0.47 0.95
N GLY A 30 -18.97 0.37 0.33
CA GLY A 30 -18.97 1.81 0.59
C GLY A 30 -18.53 2.20 2.00
N TRP A 31 -17.83 1.31 2.70
CA TRP A 31 -17.33 1.55 4.06
C TRP A 31 -16.29 2.68 4.12
N PHE A 32 -15.56 2.84 3.02
CA PHE A 32 -14.61 3.91 2.82
C PHE A 32 -15.07 4.78 1.65
N SER A 33 -14.95 6.10 1.80
CA SER A 33 -15.19 7.04 0.70
C SER A 33 -14.16 6.91 -0.40
N GLU A 34 -12.96 6.46 -0.05
CA GLU A 34 -11.88 6.19 -1.00
C GLU A 34 -11.02 5.03 -0.49
N VAL A 35 -10.66 4.11 -1.39
CA VAL A 35 -9.74 3.00 -1.15
C VAL A 35 -8.60 3.14 -2.15
N ILE A 36 -7.37 3.23 -1.66
CA ILE A 36 -6.16 3.36 -2.47
C ILE A 36 -5.25 2.18 -2.18
N LEU A 37 -4.72 1.54 -3.23
CA LEU A 37 -3.67 0.54 -3.10
C LEU A 37 -2.32 1.18 -3.45
N ILE A 38 -1.36 1.11 -2.53
CA ILE A 38 0.06 1.31 -2.83
C ILE A 38 0.73 -0.05 -2.76
N THR A 39 1.29 -0.51 -3.87
CA THR A 39 1.89 -1.84 -3.93
C THR A 39 3.26 -1.81 -4.58
N ALA A 40 4.15 -2.67 -4.09
CA ALA A 40 5.42 -2.87 -4.72
C ALA A 40 5.31 -3.77 -5.96
N TYR A 41 6.37 -3.77 -6.77
CA TYR A 41 6.59 -4.76 -7.83
C TYR A 41 8.08 -4.95 -8.10
N ASN A 42 8.48 -6.14 -8.51
CA ASN A 42 9.83 -6.47 -8.95
C ASN A 42 9.95 -6.41 -10.47
N HIS A 43 8.94 -6.95 -11.16
CA HIS A 43 8.88 -7.10 -12.62
C HIS A 43 7.63 -6.42 -13.20
N GLN A 44 7.73 -5.95 -14.45
CA GLN A 44 6.62 -5.25 -15.12
C GLN A 44 5.37 -6.13 -15.26
N GLU A 45 5.54 -7.43 -15.47
CA GLU A 45 4.44 -8.41 -15.54
C GLU A 45 3.61 -8.47 -14.24
N GLU A 46 4.24 -8.28 -13.08
CA GLU A 46 3.52 -8.27 -11.80
C GLU A 46 2.58 -7.07 -11.72
N ARG A 47 3.02 -5.92 -12.22
CA ARG A 47 2.21 -4.70 -12.26
C ARG A 47 0.94 -4.90 -13.08
N GLU A 48 1.06 -5.52 -14.24
CA GLU A 48 -0.06 -5.83 -15.12
C GLU A 48 -1.03 -6.83 -14.47
N LYS A 49 -0.50 -7.90 -13.86
CA LYS A 49 -1.31 -8.88 -13.12
C LYS A 49 -2.08 -8.25 -11.97
N ILE A 50 -1.46 -7.37 -11.19
CA ILE A 50 -2.13 -6.64 -10.11
C ILE A 50 -3.25 -5.76 -10.67
N GLN A 51 -2.98 -5.02 -11.75
CA GLN A 51 -3.96 -4.12 -12.35
C GLN A 51 -5.21 -4.86 -12.86
N LEU A 52 -5.06 -6.10 -13.34
CA LEU A 52 -6.16 -6.95 -13.80
C LEU A 52 -7.04 -7.49 -12.66
N GLN A 53 -6.50 -7.59 -11.44
CA GLN A 53 -7.21 -8.18 -10.30
C GLN A 53 -7.91 -7.15 -9.41
N ILE A 54 -7.53 -5.88 -9.53
CA ILE A 54 -8.09 -4.77 -8.74
C ILE A 54 -9.17 -4.04 -9.56
N SER A 55 -10.28 -3.69 -8.90
CA SER A 55 -11.33 -2.87 -9.51
C SER A 55 -10.75 -1.58 -10.09
N ALA A 56 -11.16 -1.21 -11.31
CA ALA A 56 -10.74 0.03 -11.96
C ALA A 56 -11.09 1.31 -11.17
N LYS A 57 -11.97 1.21 -10.17
CA LYS A 57 -12.34 2.31 -9.26
C LYS A 57 -11.33 2.53 -8.13
N ILE A 58 -10.41 1.60 -7.91
CA ILE A 58 -9.40 1.68 -6.84
C ILE A 58 -8.11 2.22 -7.49
N PRO A 59 -7.65 3.43 -7.13
CA PRO A 59 -6.37 3.94 -7.58
C PRO A 59 -5.24 3.03 -7.09
N VAL A 60 -4.35 2.63 -8.00
CA VAL A 60 -3.18 1.81 -7.69
C VAL A 60 -1.91 2.61 -7.95
N LEU A 61 -1.11 2.83 -6.90
CA LEU A 61 0.22 3.43 -7.00
C LEU A 61 1.27 2.34 -6.86
N PHE A 62 2.15 2.28 -7.85
CA PHE A 62 3.24 1.31 -7.89
C PHE A 62 4.57 1.94 -7.50
N PHE A 63 5.38 1.19 -6.75
CA PHE A 63 6.79 1.48 -6.59
C PHE A 63 7.64 0.23 -6.80
N ARG A 64 8.81 0.39 -7.45
CA ARG A 64 9.68 -0.76 -7.70
C ARG A 64 10.41 -1.14 -6.42
N LEU A 65 10.35 -2.41 -6.03
CA LEU A 65 11.15 -2.90 -4.90
C LEU A 65 12.59 -3.12 -5.36
N ALA A 66 13.54 -2.64 -4.57
CA ALA A 66 14.95 -2.99 -4.71
C ALA A 66 15.27 -4.20 -3.81
N PRO A 67 16.33 -4.97 -4.13
CA PRO A 67 16.72 -6.14 -3.34
C PRO A 67 16.91 -5.80 -1.86
N ASN A 68 16.62 -6.74 -0.96
CA ASN A 68 16.67 -6.50 0.49
C ASN A 68 18.11 -6.49 1.01
N TYR A 69 18.81 -5.37 0.83
CA TYR A 69 20.11 -5.08 1.44
C TYR A 69 20.09 -3.69 2.09
N PRO A 70 20.93 -3.42 3.11
CA PRO A 70 20.86 -2.19 3.91
C PRO A 70 20.82 -0.88 3.09
N PHE A 71 21.65 -0.77 2.04
CA PHE A 71 21.65 0.40 1.15
C PHE A 71 20.34 0.54 0.35
N PHE A 72 19.79 -0.57 -0.12
CA PHE A 72 18.55 -0.59 -0.91
C PHE A 72 17.29 -0.38 -0.05
N ASN A 73 17.36 -0.61 1.26
CA ASN A 73 16.27 -0.29 2.18
C ASN A 73 15.99 1.22 2.19
N PHE A 74 17.03 2.06 2.16
CA PHE A 74 16.87 3.51 2.01
C PHE A 74 16.20 3.88 0.67
N VAL A 75 16.58 3.20 -0.42
CA VAL A 75 15.94 3.40 -1.74
C VAL A 75 14.46 3.03 -1.70
N ASN A 76 14.11 1.90 -1.07
CA ASN A 76 12.73 1.46 -0.90
C ASN A 76 11.91 2.45 -0.06
N ILE A 77 12.48 2.94 1.05
CA ILE A 77 11.88 3.99 1.89
C ILE A 77 11.60 5.26 1.06
N MET A 78 12.58 5.74 0.29
CA MET A 78 12.41 6.96 -0.51
C MET A 78 11.37 6.80 -1.62
N ARG A 79 11.31 5.62 -2.24
CA ARG A 79 10.28 5.29 -3.26
C ARG A 79 8.89 5.23 -2.64
N LEU A 80 8.73 4.55 -1.50
CA LEU A 80 7.48 4.51 -0.76
C LEU A 80 7.03 5.90 -0.32
N ARG A 81 7.95 6.72 0.21
CA ARG A 81 7.68 8.11 0.59
C ARG A 81 7.13 8.93 -0.57
N ARG A 82 7.66 8.75 -1.78
CA ARG A 82 7.17 9.42 -3.00
C ARG A 82 5.76 8.97 -3.39
N CYS A 83 5.40 7.71 -3.16
CA CYS A 83 4.03 7.25 -3.36
C CYS A 83 3.09 7.84 -2.30
N LEU A 84 3.50 7.82 -1.03
CA LEU A 84 2.74 8.39 0.08
C LEU A 84 2.50 9.89 -0.11
N SER A 85 3.49 10.66 -0.58
CA SER A 85 3.31 12.09 -0.82
C SER A 85 2.27 12.42 -1.90
N ARG A 86 1.92 11.46 -2.77
CA ARG A 86 0.87 11.64 -3.80
C ARG A 86 -0.54 11.43 -3.26
N VAL A 87 -0.67 10.76 -2.12
CA VAL A 87 -1.96 10.38 -1.54
C VAL A 87 -2.23 11.05 -0.21
N ASN A 88 -1.33 11.91 0.29
CA ASN A 88 -1.50 12.67 1.52
C ASN A 88 -2.01 11.83 2.73
N PRO A 89 -1.19 10.92 3.29
CA PRO A 89 -1.58 10.10 4.45
C PRO A 89 -1.91 10.91 5.72
N ALA A 90 -1.68 12.23 5.70
CA ALA A 90 -2.04 13.19 6.75
C ALA A 90 -3.52 13.48 6.88
N GLU A 91 -4.27 13.18 5.82
CA GLU A 91 -5.65 13.61 5.71
C GLU A 91 -6.50 13.00 6.84
N GLU A 92 -7.32 13.83 7.46
CA GLU A 92 -8.19 13.40 8.54
C GLU A 92 -9.08 12.23 8.10
N ASN A 93 -9.33 11.28 9.01
CA ASN A 93 -10.10 10.07 8.73
C ASN A 93 -9.47 9.09 7.72
N THR A 94 -8.16 9.18 7.51
CA THR A 94 -7.39 8.15 6.80
C THR A 94 -6.99 7.01 7.74
N ILE A 95 -7.25 5.77 7.32
CA ILE A 95 -6.74 4.53 7.90
C ILE A 95 -5.63 4.02 6.98
N ILE A 96 -4.53 3.60 7.57
CA ILE A 96 -3.40 3.01 6.85
C ILE A 96 -3.32 1.54 7.25
N HIS A 97 -3.54 0.65 6.29
CA HIS A 97 -3.39 -0.78 6.51
C HIS A 97 -2.14 -1.24 5.78
N ILE A 98 -1.21 -1.85 6.49
CA ILE A 98 0.07 -2.30 5.95
C ILE A 98 0.13 -3.81 6.05
N ARG A 99 0.26 -4.47 4.90
CA ARG A 99 0.49 -5.91 4.84
C ARG A 99 1.96 -6.20 4.58
N GLY A 100 2.58 -6.96 5.48
CA GLY A 100 3.96 -7.41 5.38
C GLY A 100 4.95 -6.60 6.22
N GLU A 101 5.73 -7.32 7.02
CA GLU A 101 6.67 -6.76 8.02
C GLU A 101 7.72 -5.83 7.41
N MET A 102 8.35 -6.24 6.29
CA MET A 102 9.36 -5.42 5.62
C MET A 102 8.79 -4.10 5.10
N LEU A 103 7.53 -4.12 4.65
CA LEU A 103 6.87 -2.92 4.18
C LEU A 103 6.52 -1.98 5.35
N ALA A 104 6.12 -2.53 6.49
CA ALA A 104 5.93 -1.78 7.72
C ALA A 104 7.25 -1.11 8.17
N LEU A 105 8.39 -1.82 8.08
CA LEU A 105 9.70 -1.24 8.33
C LEU A 105 10.04 -0.09 7.37
N TYR A 106 9.77 -0.25 6.07
CA TYR A 106 9.97 0.83 5.10
C TYR A 106 9.06 2.03 5.38
N TYR A 107 7.80 1.77 5.74
CA TYR A 107 6.84 2.81 6.10
C TYR A 107 7.32 3.62 7.31
N ALA A 108 7.74 2.95 8.38
CA ALA A 108 8.35 3.59 9.54
C ALA A 108 9.57 4.44 9.13
N GLY A 109 10.45 3.89 8.28
CA GLY A 109 11.61 4.62 7.76
C GLY A 109 11.29 5.90 6.99
N THR A 110 10.05 6.12 6.53
CA THR A 110 9.69 7.35 5.77
C THR A 110 9.71 8.62 6.61
N GLY A 111 9.81 8.52 7.94
CA GLY A 111 9.80 9.67 8.85
C GLY A 111 8.44 10.37 8.91
N ASN A 112 7.39 9.74 8.36
CA ASN A 112 6.03 10.24 8.46
C ASN A 112 5.64 10.29 9.95
N LYS A 113 5.29 11.48 10.45
CA LYS A 113 4.85 11.71 11.84
C LYS A 113 3.61 10.89 12.25
N TYR A 114 3.02 10.13 11.33
CA TYR A 114 2.03 9.07 11.59
C TYR A 114 2.67 7.82 12.21
N PHE A 115 3.78 7.97 12.94
CA PHE A 115 4.51 6.85 13.52
C PHE A 115 3.61 6.00 14.41
N PHE A 116 2.55 6.56 15.01
CA PHE A 116 1.45 5.83 15.64
C PHE A 116 0.20 6.74 15.84
N PRO A 117 -0.59 7.14 14.84
CA PRO A 117 -1.99 7.39 15.14
C PRO A 117 -2.63 6.02 15.41
N ALA A 118 -3.63 5.95 16.27
CA ALA A 118 -4.38 4.73 16.61
C ALA A 118 -5.12 4.08 15.40
N ARG A 119 -4.73 4.37 14.16
CA ARG A 119 -5.40 4.04 12.89
C ARG A 119 -4.47 3.40 11.85
N THR A 120 -3.26 2.99 12.26
CA THR A 120 -2.40 2.13 11.43
C THR A 120 -2.60 0.68 11.84
N LEU A 121 -3.02 -0.16 10.90
CA LEU A 121 -3.14 -1.61 11.07
C LEU A 121 -1.96 -2.26 10.36
N VAL A 122 -1.32 -3.24 11.00
CA VAL A 122 -0.19 -4.00 10.44
C VAL A 122 -0.55 -5.48 10.55
N ASP A 123 -0.66 -6.13 9.38
CA ASP A 123 -1.04 -7.54 9.23
C ASP A 123 0.05 -8.34 8.48
#